data_AF-A0A8E5MZ55-F1
#
_entry.id   AF-A0A8E5MZ55-F1
#
_cell.length_a   1.000
_cell.length_b   1.000
_cell.length_c   1.000
_cell.angle_alpha   90.00
_cell.angle_beta   90.00
_cell.angle_gamma   90.00
#
_symmetry.space_group_name_H-M   'P 1'
#
loop_
_entity.id
_entity.type
_entity.pdbx_description
1 polymer ?
#
loop_
_entity_poly.entity_id
_entity_poly.type
_entity_poly.pdbx_seq_one_letter_code
_entity_poly.pdbx_strand_id
1 'polypeptide(L)'
;MLRSALSMTDEIYMTVPSKYVTLSNGKLISSTKNSDCTRTDYWKMDLPHCPYLLFMGVGEFSIVKDSYKGKEVSYYVEKEYEKVARKIFGLTPEMIKFYSEKVTGIDFPWQK
;
A
#
# COMPACT_ATOMS: atom_id res chain seq x y z
N MET A 1 24.05 -18.68 19.03
CA MET A 1 22.73 -18.07 19.31
C MET A 1 22.42 -17.11 18.17
N LEU A 2 21.76 -17.60 17.11
CA LEU A 2 21.30 -16.74 16.01
C LEU A 2 20.14 -15.92 16.56
N ARG A 3 20.32 -14.60 16.69
CA ARG A 3 19.19 -13.70 16.88
C ARG A 3 18.37 -13.80 15.59
N SER A 4 17.25 -14.52 15.63
CA SER A 4 16.29 -14.46 14.53
C SER A 4 15.86 -13.00 14.39
N ALA A 5 16.01 -12.43 13.19
CA ALA A 5 15.33 -11.19 12.88
C ALA A 5 13.83 -11.43 13.08
N LEU A 6 13.19 -10.63 13.94
CA LEU A 6 11.75 -10.75 14.18
C LEU A 6 11.03 -10.43 12.86
N SER A 7 10.20 -11.36 12.40
CA SER A 7 9.45 -11.28 11.15
C SER A 7 7.99 -11.61 11.44
N MET A 8 7.06 -10.89 10.82
CA MET A 8 5.63 -11.03 11.04
C MET A 8 4.82 -10.83 9.77
N THR A 9 3.61 -11.40 9.73
CA THR A 9 2.51 -10.95 8.87
C THR A 9 1.58 -10.07 9.72
N ASP A 10 0.75 -9.25 9.10
CA ASP A 10 -0.19 -8.41 9.83
C ASP A 10 -1.58 -8.32 9.20
N GLU A 11 -2.54 -8.05 10.08
CA GLU A 11 -3.93 -7.82 9.78
C GLU A 11 -4.38 -6.59 10.56
N ILE A 12 -4.88 -5.58 9.86
CA ILE A 12 -5.23 -4.28 10.45
C ILE A 12 -6.67 -3.95 10.10
N TYR A 13 -7.48 -3.66 11.13
CA TYR A 13 -8.84 -3.16 10.99
C TYR A 13 -8.87 -1.69 11.39
N MET A 14 -9.27 -0.82 10.47
CA MET A 14 -9.34 0.63 10.69
C MET A 14 -10.78 1.11 10.56
N THR A 15 -11.39 1.51 11.68
CA THR A 15 -12.69 2.20 11.68
C THR A 15 -12.47 3.70 11.63
N VAL A 16 -12.90 4.34 10.54
CA VAL A 16 -12.66 5.77 10.27
C VAL A 16 -13.94 6.46 9.79
N PRO A 17 -14.08 7.79 9.99
CA PRO A 17 -15.10 8.56 9.30
C PRO A 17 -15.04 8.33 7.78
N SER A 18 -16.19 8.09 7.15
CA SER A 18 -16.25 7.62 5.75
C SER A 18 -15.60 8.56 4.72
N LYS A 19 -15.37 9.82 5.08
CA LYS A 19 -14.69 10.81 4.24
C LYS A 19 -13.19 10.56 4.04
N TYR A 20 -12.56 9.81 4.94
CA TYR A 20 -11.12 9.53 4.86
C TYR A 20 -10.83 8.30 4.00
N VAL A 21 -9.64 8.31 3.42
CA VAL A 21 -8.99 7.18 2.78
C VAL A 21 -8.03 6.54 3.78
N THR A 22 -8.04 5.21 3.84
CA THR A 22 -7.04 4.44 4.58
C THR A 22 -6.01 3.84 3.63
N LEU A 23 -4.79 3.64 4.10
CA LEU A 23 -3.77 2.86 3.40
C LEU A 23 -2.88 2.14 4.41
N SER A 24 -2.46 0.93 4.07
CA SER A 24 -1.62 0.07 4.90
C SER A 24 -0.74 -0.80 4.00
N ASN A 25 0.15 -1.58 4.60
CA ASN A 25 0.84 -2.67 3.88
C ASN A 25 -0.17 -3.70 3.32
N GLY A 26 0.25 -4.42 2.28
CA GLY A 26 -0.54 -5.49 1.68
C GLY A 26 -1.77 -5.00 0.90
N LYS A 27 -2.90 -5.69 1.04
CA LYS A 27 -4.14 -5.41 0.31
C LYS A 27 -5.28 -4.99 1.23
N LEU A 28 -6.12 -4.09 0.74
CA LEU A 28 -7.45 -3.85 1.28
C LEU A 28 -8.35 -5.03 0.91
N ILE A 29 -8.69 -5.85 1.90
CA ILE A 29 -9.49 -7.07 1.72
C ILE A 29 -10.98 -6.75 1.73
N SER A 30 -11.43 -5.88 2.64
CA SER A 30 -12.82 -5.46 2.71
C SER A 30 -12.97 -4.05 3.28
N SER A 31 -14.13 -3.45 3.02
CA SER A 31 -14.47 -2.10 3.45
C SER A 31 -15.97 -2.06 3.77
N THR A 32 -16.30 -2.06 5.07
CA THR A 32 -17.67 -2.23 5.57
C THR A 32 -18.19 -0.93 6.12
N LYS A 33 -19.27 -0.39 5.55
CA LYS A 33 -19.93 0.82 6.07
C LYS A 33 -20.70 0.50 7.35
N ASN A 34 -20.62 1.40 8.32
CA ASN A 34 -21.33 1.31 9.59
C ASN A 34 -22.56 2.25 9.59
N SER A 35 -23.41 2.15 10.61
CA SER A 35 -24.62 2.98 10.75
C SER A 35 -24.36 4.41 11.28
N ASP A 36 -23.14 4.70 11.71
CA ASP A 36 -22.73 5.94 12.39
C ASP A 36 -21.82 6.84 11.52
N CYS A 37 -21.99 6.78 10.20
CA CYS A 37 -21.16 7.48 9.20
C CYS A 37 -19.68 7.08 9.20
N THR A 38 -19.28 6.05 9.94
CA THR A 38 -17.94 5.46 9.84
C THR A 38 -17.93 4.27 8.88
N ARG A 39 -16.73 3.80 8.59
CA ARG A 39 -16.46 2.61 7.79
C ARG A 39 -15.26 1.88 8.38
N THR A 40 -15.30 0.56 8.38
CA THR A 40 -14.20 -0.30 8.81
C THR A 40 -13.51 -0.91 7.60
N ASP A 41 -12.26 -0.56 7.39
CA ASP A 41 -11.39 -1.08 6.33
C ASP A 41 -10.49 -2.18 6.92
N TYR A 42 -10.47 -3.36 6.29
CA TYR A 42 -9.63 -4.49 6.67
C TYR A 42 -8.46 -4.64 5.69
N TRP A 43 -7.25 -4.44 6.18
CA TRP A 43 -6.01 -4.61 5.45
C TRP A 43 -5.27 -5.86 5.89
N LYS A 44 -4.62 -6.53 4.94
CA LYS A 44 -3.89 -7.77 5.19
C LYS A 44 -2.58 -7.81 4.43
N MET A 45 -1.51 -8.11 5.16
CA MET A 45 -0.17 -8.34 4.66
C MET A 45 0.23 -9.80 4.89
N ASP A 46 -0.02 -10.66 3.90
CA ASP A 46 0.22 -12.12 4.02
C ASP A 46 1.70 -12.52 3.84
N LEU A 47 2.57 -11.58 3.46
CA LEU A 47 3.99 -11.83 3.29
C LEU A 47 4.78 -11.35 4.52
N PRO A 48 5.73 -12.15 5.04
CA PRO A 48 6.49 -11.79 6.22
C PRO A 48 7.37 -10.56 5.99
N HIS A 49 7.34 -9.62 6.92
CA HIS A 49 8.20 -8.44 6.94
C HIS A 49 8.63 -8.06 8.36
N CYS A 50 9.63 -7.19 8.47
CA CYS A 50 10.15 -6.75 9.75
C CYS A 50 9.14 -5.79 10.43
N PRO A 51 8.88 -5.89 11.75
CA PRO A 51 7.89 -5.07 12.43
C PRO A 51 8.03 -3.55 12.28
N TYR A 52 9.26 -3.05 12.09
CA TYR A 52 9.50 -1.61 11.90
C TYR A 52 8.99 -1.08 10.54
N LEU A 53 8.63 -1.97 9.60
CA LEU A 53 8.05 -1.62 8.29
C LEU A 53 6.52 -1.59 8.30
N LEU A 54 5.89 -1.89 9.45
CA LEU A 54 4.45 -1.73 9.61
C LEU A 54 4.08 -0.26 9.42
N PHE A 55 3.12 -0.03 8.54
CA PHE A 55 2.66 1.29 8.15
C PHE A 55 1.13 1.34 8.16
N MET A 56 0.57 2.41 8.70
CA MET A 56 -0.85 2.76 8.55
C MET A 56 -0.99 4.27 8.30
N GLY A 57 -1.88 4.63 7.38
CA GLY A 57 -2.16 6.03 7.04
C GLY A 57 -3.67 6.26 6.90
N VAL A 58 -4.15 7.39 7.42
CA VAL A 58 -5.55 7.83 7.33
C VAL A 58 -5.57 9.31 7.02
N GLY A 59 -6.30 9.72 5.97
CA GLY A 59 -6.36 11.12 5.57
C GLY A 59 -7.25 11.39 4.36
N GLU A 60 -7.30 12.64 3.92
CA GLU A 60 -8.02 13.03 2.70
C GLU A 60 -7.09 12.95 1.48
N PHE A 61 -6.88 11.73 0.98
CA PHE A 61 -6.02 11.47 -0.17
C PHE A 61 -6.82 11.29 -1.46
N SER A 62 -6.26 11.73 -2.58
CA SER A 62 -6.58 11.22 -3.92
C SER A 62 -5.69 10.01 -4.22
N ILE A 63 -6.26 9.02 -4.92
CA ILE A 63 -5.54 7.79 -5.31
C ILE A 63 -5.41 7.77 -6.83
N VAL A 64 -4.17 7.85 -7.33
CA VAL A 64 -3.87 7.69 -8.75
C VAL A 64 -3.29 6.30 -8.97
N LYS A 65 -3.99 5.47 -9.75
CA LYS A 65 -3.62 4.07 -9.99
C LYS A 65 -2.77 3.88 -11.24
N ASP A 66 -1.84 2.97 -11.14
CA ASP A 66 -0.96 2.47 -12.19
C ASP A 66 -0.82 0.95 -12.05
N SER A 67 0.00 0.32 -12.87
CA SER A 67 0.21 -1.12 -12.78
C SER A 67 1.59 -1.57 -13.20
N TYR A 68 2.06 -2.64 -12.58
CA TYR A 68 3.25 -3.38 -13.00
C TYR A 68 2.95 -4.87 -13.04
N LYS A 69 3.00 -5.49 -14.23
CA LYS A 69 2.69 -6.92 -14.44
C LYS A 69 1.36 -7.37 -13.79
N GLY A 70 0.33 -6.54 -13.88
CA GLY A 70 -0.99 -6.80 -13.29
C GLY A 70 -1.12 -6.55 -11.78
N LYS A 71 -0.04 -6.13 -11.10
CA LYS A 71 -0.06 -5.65 -9.71
C LYS A 71 -0.39 -4.16 -9.68
N GLU A 72 -1.26 -3.73 -8.77
CA GLU A 72 -1.68 -2.32 -8.64
C GLU A 72 -0.56 -1.50 -8.00
N VAL A 73 -0.07 -0.48 -8.71
CA VAL A 73 0.82 0.54 -8.13
C VAL A 73 -0.02 1.78 -7.89
N SER A 74 -0.12 2.26 -6.65
CA SER A 74 -1.01 3.37 -6.31
C SER A 74 -0.25 4.53 -5.67
N TYR A 75 -0.51 5.75 -6.14
CA TYR A 75 0.03 6.98 -5.58
C TYR A 75 -1.04 7.66 -4.73
N TYR A 76 -0.77 7.75 -3.43
CA TYR A 76 -1.63 8.45 -2.47
C TYR A 76 -1.05 9.85 -2.28
N VAL A 77 -1.82 10.87 -2.67
CA VAL A 77 -1.39 12.28 -2.59
C VAL A 77 -2.52 13.13 -2.04
N GLU A 78 -2.20 14.30 -1.49
CA GLU A 78 -3.23 15.29 -1.16
C GLU A 78 -3.97 15.72 -2.45
N LYS A 79 -5.23 16.09 -2.30
CA LYS A 79 -6.14 16.38 -3.43
C LYS A 79 -5.57 17.41 -4.42
N GLU A 80 -4.83 18.40 -3.93
CA GLU A 80 -4.23 19.44 -4.77
C GLU A 80 -3.14 18.92 -5.74
N TYR A 81 -2.48 17.79 -5.40
CA TYR A 81 -1.42 17.20 -6.22
C TYR A 81 -1.92 16.08 -7.15
N GLU A 82 -3.19 15.70 -7.13
CA GLU A 82 -3.73 14.59 -7.92
C GLU A 82 -3.37 14.70 -9.41
N LYS A 83 -3.54 15.90 -9.99
CA LYS A 83 -3.28 16.16 -11.42
C LYS A 83 -1.81 16.05 -11.80
N VAL A 84 -0.89 16.15 -10.84
CA VAL A 84 0.57 16.08 -11.06
C VAL A 84 1.18 14.79 -10.51
N ALA A 85 0.41 13.92 -9.85
CA ALA A 85 0.92 12.69 -9.23
C ALA A 85 1.71 11.82 -10.20
N ARG A 86 1.25 11.67 -11.47
CA ARG A 86 2.00 10.91 -12.48
C ARG A 86 3.30 11.58 -12.93
N LYS A 87 3.41 12.89 -12.85
CA LYS A 87 4.68 13.59 -13.13
C LYS A 87 5.70 13.33 -12.02
N ILE A 88 5.23 13.18 -10.78
CA ILE A 88 6.08 12.94 -9.61
C ILE A 88 6.46 11.46 -9.51
N PHE A 89 5.50 10.55 -9.64
CA PHE A 89 5.66 9.13 -9.34
C PHE A 89 5.53 8.19 -10.55
N GLY A 90 5.22 8.70 -11.73
CA GLY A 90 4.87 7.86 -12.90
C GLY A 90 5.99 6.96 -13.41
N LEU A 91 7.24 7.20 -13.00
CA LEU A 91 8.37 6.30 -13.30
C LEU A 91 8.42 5.07 -12.38
N THR A 92 7.55 4.96 -11.38
CA THR A 92 7.57 3.85 -10.40
C THR A 92 7.50 2.46 -11.06
N PRO A 93 6.59 2.18 -12.01
CA PRO A 93 6.56 0.88 -12.68
C PRO A 93 7.85 0.59 -13.46
N GLU A 94 8.46 1.61 -14.07
CA GLU A 94 9.72 1.48 -14.79
C GLU A 94 10.89 1.23 -13.84
N MET A 95 10.93 1.91 -12.70
CA MET A 95 11.93 1.67 -11.66
C MET A 95 11.83 0.25 -11.11
N ILE A 96 10.61 -0.23 -10.80
CA ILE A 96 10.39 -1.61 -10.36
C ILE A 96 10.93 -2.58 -11.43
N LYS A 97 10.56 -2.39 -12.69
CA LYS A 97 11.04 -3.21 -13.82
C LYS A 97 12.57 -3.20 -13.90
N PHE A 98 13.18 -2.03 -13.83
CA PHE A 98 14.63 -1.87 -13.94
C PHE A 98 15.36 -2.62 -12.82
N TYR A 99 14.94 -2.43 -11.56
CA TYR A 99 15.57 -3.15 -10.45
C TYR A 99 15.38 -4.67 -10.58
N SER A 100 14.17 -5.12 -10.91
CA SER A 100 13.89 -6.55 -11.08
C SER A 100 14.65 -7.21 -12.22
N GLU A 101 14.74 -6.56 -13.39
CA GLU A 101 15.31 -7.18 -14.60
C GLU A 101 16.81 -6.92 -14.79
N LYS A 102 17.32 -5.77 -14.31
CA LYS A 102 18.68 -5.31 -14.61
C LYS A 102 19.62 -5.29 -13.41
N VAL A 103 19.10 -5.15 -12.19
CA VAL A 103 19.94 -5.00 -10.99
C VAL A 103 19.97 -6.28 -10.17
N THR A 104 18.81 -6.79 -9.77
CA THR A 104 18.72 -7.89 -8.80
C THR A 104 18.43 -9.24 -9.44
N GLY A 105 17.75 -9.24 -10.59
CA GLY A 105 17.20 -10.47 -11.18
C GLY A 105 16.01 -11.05 -10.40
N ILE A 106 15.46 -10.31 -9.43
CA ILE A 106 14.37 -10.74 -8.55
C ILE A 106 13.10 -9.94 -8.89
N ASP A 107 12.03 -10.62 -9.28
CA ASP A 107 10.73 -9.96 -9.52
C ASP A 107 10.18 -9.33 -8.24
N PHE A 108 9.44 -8.23 -8.39
CA PHE A 108 8.81 -7.54 -7.28
C PHE A 108 7.91 -8.49 -6.47
N PRO A 109 8.25 -8.79 -5.19
CA PRO A 109 7.63 -9.92 -4.48
C PRO A 109 6.30 -9.57 -3.85
N TRP A 110 6.01 -8.29 -3.66
CA TRP A 110 4.83 -7.84 -2.92
C TRP A 110 3.54 -7.95 -3.73
N GLN A 111 2.42 -8.02 -3.02
CA GLN A 111 1.13 -8.36 -3.62
C GLN A 111 0.45 -7.17 -4.34
N LYS A 112 0.92 -5.95 -4.05
CA LYS A 112 0.46 -4.66 -4.55
C LYS A 112 1.71 -3.82 -4.79
#